data_AF-A0A7W6K2M8-F1
#
_entry.id   AF-A0A7W6K2M8-F1
#
_cell.length_a   1.000
_cell.length_b   1.000
_cell.length_c   1.000
_cell.angle_alpha   90.00
_cell.angle_beta   90.00
_cell.angle_gamma   90.00
#
_symmetry.space_group_name_H-M   'P 1'
#
loop_
_entity.id
_entity.type
_entity.pdbx_description
1 polymer ?
#
loop_
_entity_poly.entity_id
_entity_poly.type
_entity_poly.pdbx_seq_one_letter_code
_entity_poly.pdbx_strand_id
1 'polypeptide(L)'
;MSRERAGLEGLDIEIPDFEPRPAPPAPARAVIEQAGKQLGFTARHAPEPKASAPQQEAPRFDARSLRRTNRTAKINIATTEETRTRFWMLAQRIGTTSGEDALAAMMDALERALEH
;
A
#
# COMPACT_ATOMS: atom_id res chain seq x y z
N MET A 1 0.22 21.83 -5.45
CA MET A 1 -0.86 21.16 -6.18
C MET A 1 -1.77 20.47 -5.18
N SER A 2 -2.71 21.23 -4.62
CA SER A 2 -3.68 20.73 -3.66
C SER A 2 -4.71 19.90 -4.42
N ARG A 3 -4.87 18.64 -4.03
CA ARG A 3 -5.82 17.71 -4.66
C ARG A 3 -7.23 18.20 -4.32
N GLU A 4 -7.90 18.83 -5.28
CA GLU A 4 -9.33 19.16 -5.17
C GLU A 4 -10.10 17.88 -4.88
N ARG A 5 -10.87 17.90 -3.79
CA ARG A 5 -11.83 16.85 -3.50
C ARG A 5 -12.95 17.00 -4.53
N ALA A 6 -13.31 15.91 -5.21
CA ALA A 6 -14.50 15.89 -6.05
C ALA A 6 -15.72 16.20 -5.16
N GLY A 7 -16.21 17.44 -5.25
CA GLY A 7 -17.46 17.83 -4.64
C GLY A 7 -18.61 17.11 -5.34
N LEU A 8 -19.61 16.68 -4.58
CA LEU A 8 -20.93 16.25 -5.09
C LEU A 8 -21.74 17.46 -5.62
N GLU A 9 -21.05 18.46 -6.17
CA GLU A 9 -21.62 19.68 -6.74
C GLU A 9 -22.14 19.34 -8.15
N GLY A 10 -23.38 18.86 -8.23
CA GLY A 10 -24.03 18.54 -9.51
C GLY A 10 -24.99 17.36 -9.50
N LEU A 11 -25.11 16.64 -8.37
CA LEU A 11 -26.16 15.66 -8.14
C LEU A 11 -27.18 16.28 -7.18
N ASP A 12 -28.05 17.15 -7.69
CA ASP A 12 -29.26 17.59 -6.98
C ASP A 12 -30.25 16.41 -6.91
N ILE A 13 -29.96 15.48 -6.00
CA ILE A 13 -30.89 14.43 -5.62
C ILE A 13 -31.71 15.01 -4.46
N GLU A 14 -32.86 15.60 -4.80
CA GLU A 14 -33.84 16.01 -3.80
C GLU A 14 -34.44 14.75 -3.16
N ILE A 15 -34.01 14.43 -1.94
CA ILE A 15 -34.61 13.39 -1.11
C ILE A 15 -35.68 14.08 -0.24
N PRO A 16 -36.98 13.93 -0.54
CA PRO A 16 -38.04 14.73 0.08
C PRO A 16 -38.17 14.58 1.59
N ASP A 17 -37.61 13.51 2.17
CA ASP A 17 -37.65 13.21 3.61
C ASP A 17 -36.27 13.35 4.30
N PHE A 18 -35.26 13.90 3.63
CA PHE A 18 -33.93 14.06 4.21
C PHE A 18 -33.80 15.41 4.92
N GLU A 19 -34.00 15.41 6.24
CA GLU A 19 -33.60 16.51 7.11
C GLU A 19 -32.26 16.18 7.78
N PRO A 20 -31.17 16.93 7.51
CA PRO A 20 -29.90 16.70 8.16
C PRO A 20 -30.06 16.91 9.67
N ARG A 21 -29.77 15.87 10.44
CA ARG A 21 -29.81 15.96 11.90
C ARG A 21 -28.78 16.99 12.37
N PRO A 22 -29.11 17.82 13.36
CA PRO A 22 -28.16 18.77 13.91
C PRO A 22 -26.93 18.02 14.42
N ALA A 23 -25.74 18.51 14.05
CA ALA A 23 -24.49 17.92 14.50
C ALA A 23 -24.44 17.96 16.05
N PRO A 24 -24.04 16.86 16.71
CA PRO A 24 -23.90 16.87 18.16
C PRO A 24 -22.79 17.86 18.57
N PRO A 25 -22.89 18.47 19.76
CA PRO A 25 -21.86 19.36 20.26
C PRO A 25 -20.53 18.60 20.40
N ALA A 26 -19.43 19.25 20.02
CA ALA A 26 -18.11 18.67 20.17
C ALA A 26 -17.84 18.39 21.67
N PRO A 27 -17.35 17.19 22.03
CA PRO A 27 -17.04 16.88 23.42
C PRO A 27 -15.90 17.78 23.93
N ALA A 28 -15.96 18.13 25.22
CA ALA A 28 -14.92 18.93 25.86
C ALA A 28 -13.58 18.20 25.79
N ARG A 29 -12.51 18.93 25.46
CA ARG A 29 -11.14 18.38 25.31
C ARG A 29 -10.69 17.55 26.51
N ALA A 30 -11.08 17.96 27.73
CA ALA A 30 -10.77 17.24 28.96
C ALA A 30 -11.30 15.79 28.98
N VAL A 31 -12.48 15.53 28.39
CA VAL A 31 -13.08 14.20 28.32
C VAL A 31 -12.29 13.30 27.36
N ILE A 32 -11.83 13.87 26.24
CA ILE A 32 -11.00 13.17 25.25
C ILE A 32 -9.64 12.78 25.85
N GLU A 33 -9.03 13.69 26.61
CA GLU A 33 -7.75 13.43 27.27
C GLU A 33 -7.85 12.36 28.37
N GLN A 34 -8.93 12.36 29.15
CA GLN A 34 -9.19 11.33 30.16
C GLN A 34 -9.40 9.95 29.53
N ALA A 35 -10.20 9.87 28.46
CA ALA A 35 -10.40 8.63 27.71
C ALA A 35 -9.09 8.11 27.11
N GLY A 36 -8.25 9.00 26.55
CA GLY A 36 -6.94 8.64 26.02
C GLY A 36 -6.00 8.06 27.08
N LYS A 37 -6.00 8.63 28.30
CA LYS A 37 -5.21 8.10 29.44
C LYS A 37 -5.70 6.74 29.91
N GLN A 38 -7.02 6.53 30.00
CA GLN A 38 -7.60 5.24 30.41
C GLN A 38 -7.30 4.12 29.42
N LEU A 39 -7.25 4.45 28.13
CA LEU A 39 -6.98 3.50 27.04
C LEU A 39 -5.49 3.34 26.71
N GLY A 40 -4.59 3.96 27.48
CA GLY A 40 -3.14 3.84 27.29
C GLY A 40 -2.59 4.51 26.03
N PHE A 41 -3.38 5.37 25.38
CA PHE A 41 -2.92 6.17 24.24
C PHE A 41 -2.16 7.41 24.74
N THR A 42 -0.91 7.22 25.17
CA THR A 42 -0.01 8.32 25.50
C THR A 42 0.76 8.76 24.26
N ALA A 43 0.48 9.95 23.72
CA ALA A 43 1.05 10.41 22.45
C ALA A 43 2.56 10.70 22.50
N ARG A 44 3.21 10.77 23.67
CA ARG A 44 4.66 11.00 23.82
C ARG A 44 5.18 10.33 25.09
N HIS A 45 6.41 9.81 25.01
CA HIS A 45 7.21 9.12 26.03
C HIS A 45 7.07 7.58 26.07
N ALA A 46 7.69 6.93 25.08
CA ALA A 46 8.28 5.62 25.33
C ALA A 46 9.35 5.79 26.43
N PRO A 47 9.45 4.89 27.43
CA PRO A 47 10.51 4.96 28.44
C PRO A 47 11.87 4.87 27.76
N GLU A 48 12.79 5.77 28.12
CA GLU A 48 14.17 5.75 27.62
C GLU A 48 14.82 4.40 27.96
N PRO A 49 15.38 3.68 26.98
CA PRO A 49 16.05 2.42 27.26
C PRO A 49 17.31 2.69 28.09
N LYS A 50 17.37 2.12 29.30
CA LYS A 50 18.59 2.07 30.12
C LYS A 50 19.72 1.42 29.30
N ALA A 51 20.81 2.16 29.12
CA ALA A 51 22.01 1.68 28.45
C ALA A 51 22.53 0.42 29.14
N SER A 52 22.47 -0.71 28.45
CA SER A 52 23.10 -1.96 28.86
C SER A 52 24.50 -2.05 28.23
N ALA A 53 25.45 -2.62 28.97
CA ALA A 53 26.88 -2.76 28.66
C ALA A 53 27.20 -3.33 27.25
N PRO A 54 28.44 -3.18 26.74
CA PRO A 54 28.78 -3.57 25.37
C PRO A 54 28.68 -5.09 25.19
N GLN A 55 27.57 -5.53 24.60
CA GLN A 55 27.40 -6.89 24.12
C GLN A 55 28.24 -7.08 22.87
N GLN A 56 29.07 -8.13 22.87
CA GLN A 56 29.80 -8.62 21.70
C GLN A 56 28.88 -8.64 20.48
N GLU A 57 29.36 -8.10 19.36
CA GLU A 57 28.64 -8.07 18.09
C GLU A 57 28.47 -9.50 17.56
N ALA A 58 27.39 -10.17 17.98
CA ALA A 58 26.76 -11.18 17.16
C ALA A 58 26.50 -10.55 15.78
N PRO A 59 26.63 -11.30 14.66
CA PRO A 59 26.33 -10.76 13.34
C PRO A 59 24.97 -10.08 13.42
N ARG A 60 24.97 -8.75 13.22
CA ARG A 60 23.74 -7.95 13.24
C ARG A 60 22.92 -8.42 12.05
N PHE A 61 22.07 -9.42 12.30
CA PHE A 61 21.01 -9.78 11.39
C PHE A 61 20.07 -8.58 11.34
N ASP A 62 20.29 -7.73 10.34
CA ASP A 62 19.45 -6.57 10.15
C ASP A 62 18.08 -7.07 9.69
N ALA A 63 17.15 -7.16 10.63
CA ALA A 63 15.76 -7.48 10.33
C ALA A 63 15.11 -6.42 9.41
N ARG A 64 15.73 -5.23 9.20
CA ARG A 64 15.32 -4.29 8.15
C ARG A 64 15.70 -4.76 6.76
N SER A 65 16.74 -5.58 6.59
CA SER A 65 17.00 -6.28 5.32
C SER A 65 15.96 -7.38 5.06
N LEU A 66 15.38 -7.95 6.13
CA LEU A 66 14.22 -8.85 6.06
C LEU A 66 12.91 -8.14 5.80
N ARG A 67 12.82 -6.84 6.09
CA ARG A 67 11.83 -5.99 5.46
C ARG A 67 12.25 -5.86 4.01
N ARG A 68 12.00 -6.92 3.23
CA ARG A 68 11.72 -6.80 1.81
C ARG A 68 10.83 -5.58 1.72
N THR A 69 11.41 -4.47 1.32
CA THR A 69 10.61 -3.41 0.74
C THR A 69 9.90 -4.16 -0.36
N ASN A 70 8.59 -4.36 -0.24
CA ASN A 70 7.71 -4.73 -1.35
C ASN A 70 7.74 -3.56 -2.35
N ARG A 71 8.94 -3.15 -2.77
CA ARG A 71 9.23 -2.26 -3.88
C ARG A 71 8.99 -3.16 -5.07
N THR A 72 7.74 -3.21 -5.48
CA THR A 72 7.37 -3.62 -6.82
C THR A 72 8.24 -2.82 -7.77
N ALA A 73 9.21 -3.46 -8.41
CA ALA A 73 9.96 -2.84 -9.49
C ALA A 73 9.02 -2.78 -10.70
N LYS A 74 9.00 -1.64 -11.40
CA LYS A 74 8.18 -1.47 -12.60
C LYS A 74 9.09 -1.45 -13.81
N ILE A 75 8.72 -2.22 -14.83
CA ILE A 75 9.35 -2.17 -16.14
C ILE A 75 8.36 -1.43 -17.05
N ASN A 76 8.75 -0.24 -17.52
CA ASN A 76 7.97 0.52 -18.49
C ASN A 76 8.61 0.33 -19.87
N ILE A 77 7.86 -0.23 -20.81
CA ILE A 77 8.31 -0.47 -22.18
C ILE A 77 7.34 0.20 -23.13
N ALA A 78 7.85 1.03 -24.04
CA ALA A 78 7.06 1.55 -25.14
C ALA A 78 6.98 0.46 -26.23
N THR A 79 5.77 0.01 -26.54
CA THR A 79 5.51 -1.00 -27.57
C THR A 79 4.41 -0.53 -28.50
N THR A 80 4.33 -1.11 -29.70
CA THR A 80 3.15 -0.94 -30.57
C THR A 80 1.92 -1.60 -29.94
N GLU A 81 0.73 -1.15 -30.35
CA GLU A 81 -0.55 -1.74 -29.87
C GLU A 81 -0.68 -3.22 -30.30
N GLU A 82 -0.18 -3.55 -31.48
CA GLU A 82 -0.13 -4.94 -31.97
C GLU A 82 0.70 -5.83 -31.03
N THR A 83 1.88 -5.37 -30.60
CA THR A 83 2.76 -6.11 -29.69
C THR A 83 2.09 -6.30 -28.33
N ARG A 84 1.46 -5.25 -27.81
CA ARG A 84 0.71 -5.30 -26.56
C ARG A 84 -0.44 -6.32 -26.63
N THR A 85 -1.19 -6.31 -27.71
CA THR A 85 -2.30 -7.25 -27.93
C THR A 85 -1.78 -8.68 -27.99
N ARG A 86 -0.71 -8.91 -28.76
CA ARG A 86 -0.07 -10.22 -28.87
C ARG A 86 0.43 -10.74 -27.53
N PHE A 87 1.03 -9.89 -26.70
CA PHE A 87 1.46 -10.26 -25.35
C PHE A 87 0.28 -10.78 -24.51
N TRP A 88 -0.84 -10.05 -24.47
CA TRP A 88 -2.00 -10.46 -23.67
C TRP A 88 -2.70 -11.71 -24.21
N MET A 89 -2.76 -11.90 -25.53
CA MET A 89 -3.27 -13.15 -26.12
C MET A 89 -2.43 -14.36 -25.71
N LEU A 90 -1.10 -14.20 -25.70
CA LEU A 90 -0.19 -15.27 -25.26
C LEU A 90 -0.36 -15.54 -23.76
N ALA A 91 -0.41 -14.49 -22.93
CA ALA A 91 -0.65 -14.60 -21.48
C ALA A 91 -1.95 -15.38 -21.18
N GLN A 92 -3.05 -15.05 -21.86
CA GLN A 92 -4.31 -15.76 -21.72
C GLN A 92 -4.19 -17.23 -22.09
N ARG A 93 -3.48 -17.55 -23.18
CA ARG A 93 -3.30 -18.92 -23.66
C ARG A 93 -2.49 -19.79 -22.68
N ILE A 94 -1.51 -19.21 -21.99
CA ILE A 94 -0.73 -19.89 -20.95
C ILE A 94 -1.42 -19.89 -19.58
N GLY A 95 -2.62 -19.30 -19.48
CA GLY A 95 -3.44 -19.30 -18.26
C GLY A 95 -2.96 -18.34 -17.18
N THR A 96 -2.17 -17.32 -17.52
CA THR A 96 -1.69 -16.35 -16.53
C THR A 96 -2.70 -15.20 -16.32
N THR A 97 -2.79 -14.75 -15.07
CA THR A 97 -3.69 -13.66 -14.67
C THR A 97 -2.99 -12.32 -14.50
N SER A 98 -1.66 -12.31 -14.44
CA SER A 98 -0.85 -11.10 -14.30
C SER A 98 0.22 -11.00 -15.39
N GLY A 99 0.62 -9.75 -15.71
CA GLY A 99 1.71 -9.50 -16.66
C GLY A 99 3.07 -9.96 -16.15
N GLU A 100 3.27 -10.00 -14.83
CA GLU A 100 4.49 -10.53 -14.21
C GLU A 100 4.60 -12.04 -14.44
N ASP A 101 3.53 -12.79 -14.20
CA ASP A 101 3.49 -14.25 -14.42
C ASP A 101 3.70 -14.59 -15.90
N ALA A 102 3.08 -13.81 -16.80
CA ALA A 102 3.26 -13.98 -18.23
C ALA A 102 4.72 -13.73 -18.66
N LEU A 103 5.34 -12.67 -18.13
CA LEU A 103 6.74 -12.36 -18.42
C LEU A 103 7.69 -13.43 -17.86
N ALA A 104 7.46 -13.90 -16.63
CA ALA A 104 8.25 -14.97 -16.02
C ALA A 104 8.22 -16.25 -16.87
N ALA A 105 7.03 -16.69 -17.28
CA ALA A 105 6.89 -17.88 -18.13
C ALA A 105 7.61 -17.74 -19.49
N MET A 106 7.61 -16.53 -20.07
CA MET A 106 8.35 -16.23 -21.30
C MET A 106 9.87 -16.28 -21.08
N MET A 107 10.37 -15.75 -19.96
CA MET A 107 11.79 -15.80 -19.61
C MET A 107 12.25 -17.24 -19.38
N ASP A 108 11.50 -18.04 -18.61
CA ASP A 108 11.82 -19.46 -18.38
C ASP A 108 11.85 -20.27 -19.68
N ALA A 109 10.97 -19.95 -20.63
CA ALA A 109 10.97 -20.58 -21.95
C ALA A 109 12.19 -20.17 -22.79
N LEU A 110 12.61 -18.90 -22.70
CA LEU A 110 13.78 -18.40 -23.40
C LEU A 110 15.08 -18.96 -22.81
N GLU A 111 15.21 -19.03 -21.49
CA GLU A 111 16.36 -19.60 -20.79
C GLU A 111 16.57 -21.06 -21.22
N ARG A 112 15.51 -21.89 -21.18
CA ARG A 112 15.56 -23.27 -21.68
C ARG A 112 15.98 -23.37 -23.15
N ALA A 113 15.59 -22.41 -23.98
CA ALA A 113 15.96 -22.40 -25.39
C ALA A 113 17.41 -21.98 -25.64
N LEU A 114 18.03 -21.26 -24.69
CA LEU A 114 19.43 -20.80 -24.78
C LEU A 114 20.43 -21.78 -24.17
N GLU A 115 19.97 -22.66 -23.27
CA GLU A 115 20.79 -23.73 -22.69
C GLU A 115 20.96 -24.95 -23.62
N HIS A 116 20.23 -24.98 -24.73
CA HIS A 116 20.30 -26.00 -25.79
C HIS A 116 20.99 -25.45 -27.05
#